data_AF-A0A5J9WQU5-F1
#
_entry.id   AF-A0A5J9WQU5-F1
#
_cell.length_a   1.000
_cell.length_b   1.000
_cell.length_c   1.000
_cell.angle_alpha   90.00
_cell.angle_beta   90.00
_cell.angle_gamma   90.00
#
_symmetry.space_group_name_H-M   'P 1'
#
loop_
_entity.id
_entity.type
_entity.pdbx_description
1 polymer ?
#
loop_
_entity_poly.entity_id
_entity_poly.type
_entity_poly.pdbx_seq_one_letter_code
_entity_poly.pdbx_strand_id
1 'polypeptide(L)'
;MAWALAHKGKATSIEVDYNPEDPPEAYSNATVHSRLCQYTEMAREKHGREWNPSTEDLDGEIIMRIGGGKKHGRYWIGDSTLDTASTPTLSEIRVRSSSSAPPIRPRPSAAQIQFDQAQAQLREEMEAKLQAQLQEQQARYDARLQEQHARMQEDLQRQMQMMFHRWHSSEMQPPPLPLPPRVGISSPSQGTP
;
A
#
# COMPACT_ATOMS: atom_id res chain seq x y z
N MET A 1 -5.44 -18.05 22.18
CA MET A 1 -4.78 -16.89 21.51
C MET A 1 -4.02 -15.85 22.38
N ALA A 2 -3.63 -16.13 23.62
CA ALA A 2 -2.98 -15.12 24.48
C ALA A 2 -1.66 -14.52 23.93
N TRP A 3 -0.88 -15.29 23.15
CA TRP A 3 0.42 -14.84 22.65
C TRP A 3 0.33 -13.82 21.52
N ALA A 4 -0.61 -13.98 20.58
CA ALA A 4 -0.79 -13.01 19.49
C ALA A 4 -1.39 -11.69 20.01
N LEU A 5 -2.30 -11.77 20.99
CA LEU A 5 -2.85 -10.64 21.72
C LEU A 5 -1.78 -9.83 22.47
N ALA A 6 -0.79 -10.51 23.06
CA ALA A 6 0.32 -9.84 23.76
C ALA A 6 1.23 -8.99 22.84
N HIS A 7 1.14 -9.18 21.53
CA HIS A 7 1.96 -8.46 20.54
C HIS A 7 1.14 -7.51 19.65
N LYS A 8 -0.18 -7.50 19.82
CA LYS A 8 -1.15 -6.68 19.09
C LYS A 8 -1.61 -5.52 19.98
N GLY A 9 -1.10 -4.31 19.70
CA GLY A 9 -1.48 -3.08 20.40
C GLY A 9 -1.08 -2.99 21.88
N LYS A 10 -1.44 -1.86 22.54
CA LYS A 10 -1.18 -1.62 23.97
C LYS A 10 -2.13 -2.49 24.82
N ALA A 11 -1.62 -3.05 25.92
CA ALA A 11 -2.32 -3.96 26.83
C ALA A 11 -3.63 -3.43 27.48
N THR A 12 -3.98 -2.15 27.27
CA THR A 12 -5.19 -1.49 27.80
C THR A 12 -6.36 -1.44 26.80
N SER A 13 -6.18 -1.88 25.56
CA SER A 13 -7.27 -1.93 24.58
C SER A 13 -8.16 -3.15 24.86
N ILE A 14 -9.43 -2.90 25.17
CA ILE A 14 -10.42 -3.91 25.58
C ILE A 14 -10.94 -4.76 24.41
N GLU A 15 -10.56 -4.39 23.18
CA GLU A 15 -11.00 -4.98 21.92
C GLU A 15 -9.75 -5.38 21.11
N VAL A 16 -9.00 -6.36 21.62
CA VAL A 16 -7.94 -7.02 20.86
C VAL A 16 -8.42 -8.45 20.65
N ASP A 17 -9.06 -8.69 19.50
CA ASP A 17 -9.31 -10.03 19.00
C ASP A 17 -8.23 -10.36 17.96
N TYR A 18 -7.70 -11.57 17.97
CA TYR A 18 -6.69 -11.98 16.98
C TYR A 18 -7.39 -12.24 15.65
N ASN A 19 -6.96 -11.58 14.58
CA ASN A 19 -7.44 -11.87 13.23
C ASN A 19 -6.25 -12.35 12.38
N PRO A 20 -6.30 -13.57 11.80
CA PRO A 20 -5.24 -14.08 10.94
C PRO A 20 -5.04 -13.28 9.64
N GLU A 21 -5.99 -12.41 9.28
CA GLU A 21 -5.91 -11.53 8.11
C GLU A 21 -5.37 -10.12 8.45
N ASP A 22 -4.88 -9.90 9.68
CA ASP A 22 -4.35 -8.58 10.07
C ASP A 22 -3.03 -8.27 9.35
N PRO A 23 -2.87 -7.04 8.81
CA PRO A 23 -1.61 -6.65 8.18
C PRO A 23 -0.45 -6.61 9.19
N PRO A 24 0.80 -6.72 8.73
CA PRO A 24 1.99 -6.69 9.60
C PRO A 24 2.10 -5.45 10.49
N GLU A 25 1.41 -4.37 10.14
CA GLU A 25 1.28 -3.10 10.88
C GLU A 25 0.49 -3.22 12.20
N ALA A 26 -0.36 -4.24 12.33
CA ALA A 26 -1.12 -4.51 13.56
C ALA A 26 -0.25 -5.06 14.70
N TYR A 27 0.96 -5.51 14.37
CA TYR A 27 1.88 -6.15 15.31
C TYR A 27 3.08 -5.23 15.60
N SER A 28 3.48 -5.18 16.87
CA SER A 28 4.66 -4.41 17.33
C SER A 28 6.00 -4.83 16.70
N ASN A 29 6.03 -5.98 15.99
CA ASN A 29 7.22 -6.51 15.34
C ASN A 29 6.85 -7.30 14.08
N ALA A 30 7.40 -6.92 12.92
CA ALA A 30 7.13 -7.57 11.63
C ALA A 30 7.45 -9.08 11.61
N THR A 31 8.38 -9.54 12.46
CA THR A 31 8.69 -10.98 12.56
C THR A 31 7.60 -11.77 13.27
N VAL A 32 6.76 -11.14 14.09
CA VAL A 32 5.61 -11.78 14.76
C VAL A 32 4.54 -12.15 13.74
N HIS A 33 4.23 -11.25 12.81
CA HIS A 33 3.33 -11.54 11.69
C HIS A 33 3.81 -12.75 10.87
N SER A 34 5.08 -12.75 10.43
CA SER A 34 5.65 -13.89 9.68
C SER A 34 5.60 -15.21 10.46
N ARG A 35 5.87 -15.18 11.78
CA ARG A 35 5.78 -16.36 12.65
C ARG A 35 4.34 -16.86 12.78
N LEU A 36 3.37 -15.96 12.90
CA LEU A 36 1.94 -16.30 13.01
C LEU A 36 1.42 -16.88 11.70
N CYS A 37 1.73 -16.29 10.54
CA CYS A 37 1.36 -16.86 9.24
C CYS A 37 1.87 -18.30 9.09
N GLN A 38 3.17 -18.54 9.38
CA GLN A 38 3.77 -19.88 9.31
C GLN A 38 3.10 -20.87 10.27
N TYR A 39 2.70 -20.42 11.46
CA TYR A 39 1.97 -21.25 12.41
C TYR A 39 0.56 -21.57 11.92
N THR A 40 -0.20 -20.58 11.44
CA THR A 40 -1.56 -20.77 10.93
C THR A 40 -1.59 -21.67 9.69
N GLU A 41 -0.62 -21.56 8.78
CA GLU A 41 -0.49 -22.46 7.63
C GLU A 41 -0.32 -23.92 8.06
N MET A 42 0.66 -24.21 8.93
CA MET A 42 0.94 -25.56 9.42
C MET A 42 -0.21 -26.10 10.29
N ALA A 43 -0.88 -25.23 11.03
CA ALA A 43 -2.02 -25.61 11.84
C ALA A 43 -3.23 -25.98 11.00
N ARG A 44 -3.50 -25.25 9.91
CA ARG A 44 -4.51 -25.64 8.93
C ARG A 44 -4.15 -26.93 8.19
N GLU A 45 -2.87 -27.21 7.98
CA GLU A 45 -2.41 -28.48 7.39
C GLU A 45 -2.66 -29.68 8.33
N LYS A 46 -2.42 -29.52 9.64
CA LYS A 46 -2.62 -30.58 10.64
C LYS A 46 -4.08 -30.77 11.05
N HIS A 47 -4.79 -29.68 11.33
CA HIS A 47 -6.14 -29.69 11.93
C HIS A 47 -7.27 -29.45 10.91
N GLY A 48 -6.93 -29.06 9.68
CA GLY A 48 -7.88 -28.79 8.60
C GLY A 48 -8.04 -27.29 8.30
N ARG A 49 -8.56 -26.98 7.10
CA ARG A 49 -8.66 -25.58 6.60
C ARG A 49 -9.56 -24.68 7.45
N GLU A 50 -10.54 -25.26 8.13
CA GLU A 50 -11.47 -24.56 9.04
C GLU A 50 -10.88 -24.28 10.43
N TRP A 51 -9.66 -24.75 10.70
CA TRP A 51 -9.02 -24.53 11.98
C TRP A 51 -8.80 -23.04 12.22
N ASN A 52 -9.51 -22.51 13.21
CA ASN A 52 -9.47 -21.10 13.55
C ASN A 52 -8.40 -20.86 14.62
N PRO A 53 -7.26 -20.25 14.26
CA PRO A 53 -6.23 -19.90 15.23
C PRO A 53 -6.78 -19.01 16.36
N SER A 54 -7.81 -18.18 16.13
CA SER A 54 -8.34 -17.22 17.10
C SER A 54 -8.99 -17.85 18.32
N THR A 55 -9.69 -18.96 18.11
CA THR A 55 -10.51 -19.63 19.14
C THR A 55 -9.79 -20.79 19.81
N GLU A 56 -8.76 -21.33 19.16
CA GLU A 56 -8.04 -22.52 19.60
C GLU A 56 -6.76 -22.17 20.37
N ASP A 57 -6.32 -23.11 21.21
CA ASP A 57 -5.05 -23.00 21.91
C ASP A 57 -3.86 -23.28 20.97
N LEU A 58 -2.69 -22.79 21.39
CA LEU A 58 -1.46 -23.01 20.62
C LEU A 58 -1.04 -24.48 20.68
N ASP A 59 -0.94 -25.12 19.52
CA ASP A 59 -0.44 -26.49 19.40
C ASP A 59 1.09 -26.51 19.52
N GLY A 60 1.57 -27.03 20.65
CA GLY A 60 2.98 -27.14 20.95
C GLY A 60 3.75 -28.01 19.95
N GLU A 61 3.13 -29.03 19.34
CA GLU A 61 3.77 -29.86 18.32
C GLU A 61 4.04 -29.04 17.05
N ILE A 62 3.05 -28.26 16.61
CA ILE A 62 3.20 -27.39 15.44
C ILE A 62 4.33 -26.40 15.71
N ILE A 63 4.32 -25.74 16.87
CA ILE A 63 5.37 -24.77 17.26
C ILE A 63 6.75 -25.42 17.29
N MET A 64 6.86 -26.67 17.74
CA MET A 64 8.10 -27.44 17.69
C MET A 64 8.54 -27.74 16.25
N ARG A 65 7.61 -28.06 15.34
CA ARG A 65 7.91 -28.33 13.92
C ARG A 65 8.39 -27.08 13.17
N ILE A 66 7.70 -25.93 13.29
CA ILE A 66 8.12 -24.68 12.62
C ILE A 66 9.32 -24.02 13.28
N GLY A 67 9.42 -24.14 14.60
CA GLY A 67 10.50 -23.55 15.37
C GLY A 67 11.82 -24.34 15.33
N GLY A 68 11.84 -25.51 14.69
CA GLY A 68 12.98 -26.43 14.74
C GLY A 68 13.32 -26.89 16.17
N GLY A 69 12.31 -26.97 17.04
CA GLY A 69 12.45 -27.27 18.46
C GLY A 69 12.68 -26.05 19.36
N LYS A 70 12.99 -26.32 20.64
CA LYS A 70 13.35 -25.28 21.61
C LYS A 70 14.78 -24.80 21.38
N LYS A 71 15.00 -23.49 21.37
CA LYS A 71 16.35 -22.90 21.33
C LYS A 71 16.62 -22.23 22.68
N HIS A 72 17.71 -22.61 23.35
CA HIS A 72 18.05 -22.15 24.71
C HIS A 72 16.89 -22.32 25.72
N GLY A 73 16.14 -23.43 25.60
CA GLY A 73 14.99 -23.73 26.47
C GLY A 73 13.69 -23.04 26.09
N ARG A 74 13.68 -22.14 25.09
CA ARG A 74 12.52 -21.32 24.72
C ARG A 74 11.84 -21.78 23.44
N TYR A 75 10.51 -21.70 23.43
CA TYR A 75 9.71 -21.96 22.23
C TYR A 75 9.86 -20.84 21.19
N TRP A 76 9.58 -21.16 19.92
CA TRP A 76 9.63 -20.18 18.83
C TRP A 76 8.48 -19.16 18.89
N ILE A 77 7.34 -19.61 19.38
CA ILE A 77 6.08 -18.88 19.60
C ILE A 77 5.52 -19.36 20.94
N GLY A 78 4.86 -18.51 21.74
CA GLY A 78 4.15 -18.96 22.95
C GLY A 78 5.05 -19.34 24.14
N ASP A 79 6.24 -18.74 24.26
CA ASP A 79 7.11 -18.98 25.42
C ASP A 79 6.37 -18.57 26.70
N SER A 80 6.25 -19.50 27.67
CA SER A 80 5.44 -19.39 28.91
C SER A 80 3.93 -19.62 28.81
N THR A 81 3.34 -19.75 27.62
CA THR A 81 1.90 -20.07 27.47
C THR A 81 1.64 -21.55 27.16
N LEU A 82 2.66 -22.27 26.69
CA LEU A 82 2.58 -23.70 26.39
C LEU A 82 2.93 -24.54 27.61
N ASP A 83 2.09 -25.55 27.90
CA ASP A 83 2.45 -26.57 28.87
C ASP A 83 3.58 -27.45 28.31
N THR A 84 4.75 -27.34 28.94
CA THR A 84 5.93 -28.12 28.59
C THR A 84 5.76 -29.61 28.85
N ALA A 85 4.87 -30.02 29.76
CA ALA A 85 4.65 -31.43 30.08
C ALA A 85 3.78 -32.15 29.03
N SER A 86 2.79 -31.45 28.47
CA SER A 86 1.94 -31.99 27.40
C SER A 86 2.52 -31.81 25.97
N THR A 87 3.63 -31.07 25.81
CA THR A 87 4.21 -30.80 24.49
C THR A 87 5.31 -31.82 24.14
N PRO A 88 5.16 -32.60 23.05
CA PRO A 88 6.19 -33.56 22.65
C PRO A 88 7.49 -32.87 22.21
N THR A 89 8.62 -33.49 22.53
CA THR A 89 9.95 -33.01 22.13
C THR A 89 10.18 -33.21 20.64
N LEU A 90 11.11 -32.45 20.05
CA LEU A 90 11.39 -32.54 18.60
C LEU A 90 11.87 -33.94 18.20
N SER A 91 12.59 -34.61 19.10
CA SER A 91 13.04 -35.99 18.91
C SER A 91 11.86 -36.96 18.86
N GLU A 92 10.89 -36.85 19.76
CA GLU A 92 9.67 -37.68 19.75
C GLU A 92 8.81 -37.41 18.50
N ILE A 93 8.72 -36.14 18.09
CA ILE A 93 8.04 -35.74 16.85
C ILE A 93 8.71 -36.39 15.65
N ARG A 94 10.05 -36.38 15.58
CA ARG A 94 10.81 -37.02 14.48
C ARG A 94 10.56 -38.53 14.43
N VAL A 95 10.53 -39.19 15.59
CA VAL A 95 10.27 -40.63 15.68
C VAL A 95 8.85 -40.99 15.25
N ARG A 96 7.85 -40.15 15.58
CA ARG A 96 6.44 -40.39 15.20
C ARG A 96 6.07 -39.86 13.81
N SER A 97 6.93 -39.07 13.18
CA SER A 97 6.61 -38.46 11.89
C SER A 97 6.61 -39.51 10.77
N SER A 98 5.44 -39.68 10.17
CA SER A 98 5.23 -40.44 8.93
C SER A 98 5.26 -39.48 7.73
N SER A 99 5.39 -39.98 6.50
CA SER A 99 5.55 -39.09 5.31
C SER A 99 4.34 -38.18 5.03
N SER A 100 3.20 -38.43 5.66
CA SER A 100 1.99 -37.60 5.55
C SER A 100 1.91 -36.49 6.60
N ALA A 101 2.87 -36.41 7.53
CA ALA A 101 2.90 -35.38 8.56
C ALA A 101 3.58 -34.09 8.03
N PRO A 102 3.14 -32.90 8.48
CA PRO A 102 3.74 -31.63 8.07
C PRO A 102 5.26 -31.60 8.33
N PRO A 103 6.08 -31.12 7.38
CA PRO A 103 7.53 -31.16 7.50
C PRO A 103 8.06 -30.28 8.66
N ILE A 104 9.13 -30.74 9.30
CA ILE A 104 9.84 -29.94 10.32
C ILE A 104 10.65 -28.87 9.58
N ARG A 105 10.33 -27.60 9.81
CA ARG A 105 11.01 -26.48 9.14
C ARG A 105 12.27 -26.09 9.90
N PRO A 106 13.38 -25.78 9.21
CA PRO A 106 14.55 -25.21 9.84
C PRO A 106 14.22 -23.81 10.36
N ARG A 107 14.62 -23.54 11.61
CA ARG A 107 14.43 -22.23 12.22
C ARG A 107 15.28 -21.19 11.47
N PRO A 108 14.69 -20.10 10.94
CA PRO A 108 15.47 -19.05 10.33
C PRO A 108 16.39 -18.40 11.37
N SER A 109 17.67 -18.31 11.02
CA SER A 109 18.67 -17.65 11.85
C SER A 109 18.47 -16.13 11.85
N ALA A 110 18.98 -15.44 12.87
CA ALA A 110 18.92 -13.98 12.92
C ALA A 110 19.61 -13.33 11.71
N ALA A 111 20.70 -13.92 11.22
CA ALA A 111 21.41 -13.45 10.04
C ALA A 111 20.57 -13.59 8.76
N GLN A 112 19.84 -14.70 8.59
CA GLN A 112 18.93 -14.89 7.45
C GLN A 112 17.78 -13.87 7.48
N ILE A 113 17.19 -13.63 8.66
CA ILE A 113 16.12 -12.62 8.80
C ILE A 113 16.63 -11.24 8.40
N GLN A 114 17.85 -10.87 8.83
CA GLN A 114 18.45 -9.59 8.47
C GLN A 114 18.76 -9.49 6.97
N PHE A 115 19.25 -10.57 6.36
CA PHE A 115 19.52 -10.62 4.93
C PHE A 115 18.25 -10.47 4.10
N ASP A 116 17.19 -11.19 4.46
CA ASP A 116 15.89 -11.12 3.76
C ASP A 116 15.28 -9.72 3.87
N GLN A 117 15.38 -9.08 5.05
CA GLN A 117 14.96 -7.70 5.23
C GLN A 117 15.77 -6.71 4.37
N ALA A 118 17.09 -6.86 4.35
CA ALA A 118 17.96 -6.01 3.53
C ALA A 118 17.65 -6.19 2.03
N GLN A 119 17.37 -7.42 1.59
CA GLN A 119 17.01 -7.71 0.21
C GLN A 119 15.63 -7.13 -0.16
N ALA A 120 14.65 -7.20 0.74
CA ALA A 120 13.33 -6.60 0.53
C ALA A 120 13.43 -5.08 0.40
N GLN A 121 14.18 -4.42 1.29
CA GLN A 121 14.42 -2.98 1.22
C GLN A 121 15.09 -2.57 -0.09
N LEU A 122 16.08 -3.33 -0.54
CA LEU A 122 16.76 -3.05 -1.81
C LEU A 122 15.79 -3.17 -3.00
N ARG A 123 14.89 -4.15 -3.00
CA ARG A 123 13.87 -4.30 -4.06
C ARG A 123 12.89 -3.14 -4.05
N GLU A 124 12.37 -2.76 -2.88
CA GLU A 124 11.48 -1.60 -2.74
C GLU A 124 12.16 -0.31 -3.22
N GLU A 125 13.43 -0.10 -2.87
CA GLU A 125 14.19 1.08 -3.33
C GLU A 125 14.36 1.07 -4.85
N MET A 126 14.67 -0.09 -5.44
CA MET A 126 14.80 -0.23 -6.89
C MET A 126 13.49 0.02 -7.62
N GLU A 127 12.37 -0.48 -7.08
CA GLU A 127 11.02 -0.25 -7.63
C GLU A 127 10.60 1.22 -7.48
N ALA A 128 10.87 1.84 -6.34
CA ALA A 128 10.62 3.26 -6.11
C ALA A 128 11.46 4.14 -7.05
N LYS A 129 12.72 3.79 -7.28
CA LYS A 129 13.57 4.49 -8.26
C LYS A 129 13.02 4.35 -9.68
N LEU A 130 12.58 3.16 -10.06
CA LEU A 130 11.98 2.93 -11.37
C LEU A 130 10.71 3.75 -11.56
N GLN A 131 9.83 3.77 -10.54
CA GLN A 131 8.63 4.59 -10.55
C GLN A 131 8.94 6.09 -10.62
N ALA A 132 9.90 6.56 -9.82
CA ALA A 132 10.33 7.96 -9.84
C ALA A 132 10.91 8.34 -11.21
N GLN A 133 11.69 7.45 -11.83
CA GLN A 133 12.25 7.67 -13.17
C GLN A 133 11.16 7.75 -14.25
N LEU A 134 10.12 6.91 -14.16
CA LEU A 134 8.96 6.97 -15.04
C LEU A 134 8.17 8.27 -14.85
N GLN A 135 7.93 8.67 -13.61
CA GLN A 135 7.28 9.94 -13.30
C GLN A 135 8.07 11.13 -13.81
N GLU A 136 9.40 11.12 -13.63
CA GLU A 136 10.27 12.18 -14.15
C GLU A 136 10.23 12.22 -15.68
N GLN A 137 10.21 11.07 -16.36
CA GLN A 137 10.09 11.01 -17.81
C GLN A 137 8.75 11.60 -18.28
N GLN A 138 7.65 11.26 -17.62
CA GLN A 138 6.32 11.81 -17.92
C GLN A 138 6.29 13.33 -17.69
N ALA A 139 6.78 13.80 -16.54
CA ALA A 139 6.84 15.22 -16.23
C ALA A 139 7.68 15.99 -17.25
N ARG A 140 8.79 15.41 -17.72
CA ARG A 140 9.60 16.00 -18.80
C ARG A 140 8.86 16.07 -20.13
N TYR A 141 8.06 15.05 -20.44
CA TYR A 141 7.25 15.06 -21.65
C TYR A 141 6.19 16.16 -21.60
N ASP A 142 5.46 16.23 -20.49
CA ASP A 142 4.42 17.22 -20.27
C ASP A 142 4.98 18.65 -20.22
N ALA A 143 6.11 18.85 -19.54
CA ALA A 143 6.80 20.14 -19.51
C ALA A 143 7.18 20.59 -20.92
N ARG A 144 7.68 19.68 -21.77
CA ARG A 144 8.03 20.02 -23.16
C ARG A 144 6.81 20.39 -23.99
N LEU A 145 5.69 19.68 -23.77
CA LEU A 145 4.45 19.96 -24.47
C LEU A 145 3.87 21.33 -24.03
N GLN A 146 3.92 21.62 -22.73
CA GLN A 146 3.54 22.91 -22.18
C GLN A 146 4.43 24.03 -22.69
N GLU A 147 5.76 23.83 -22.73
CA GLU A 147 6.68 24.81 -23.32
C GLU A 147 6.34 25.08 -24.78
N GLN A 148 6.02 24.06 -25.58
CA GLN A 148 5.60 24.24 -26.96
C GLN A 148 4.28 25.03 -27.06
N HIS A 149 3.30 24.72 -26.21
CA HIS A 149 2.03 25.46 -26.15
C HIS A 149 2.24 26.91 -25.71
N ALA A 150 3.08 27.15 -24.70
CA ALA A 150 3.41 28.48 -24.21
C ALA A 150 4.14 29.29 -25.28
N ARG A 151 5.14 28.71 -25.96
CA ARG A 151 5.84 29.32 -27.11
C ARG A 151 4.86 29.70 -28.21
N MET A 152 3.98 28.78 -28.59
CA MET A 152 2.96 29.03 -29.61
C MET A 152 2.00 30.14 -29.19
N GLN A 153 1.59 30.17 -27.92
CA GLN A 153 0.72 31.21 -27.38
C GLN A 153 1.41 32.57 -27.33
N GLU A 154 2.68 32.64 -26.95
CA GLU A 154 3.49 33.84 -26.98
C GLU A 154 3.63 34.38 -28.41
N ASP A 155 3.90 33.53 -29.39
CA ASP A 155 3.98 33.93 -30.80
C ASP A 155 2.64 34.47 -31.31
N LEU A 156 1.51 33.84 -30.92
CA LEU A 156 0.17 34.31 -31.25
C LEU A 156 -0.14 35.67 -30.62
N GLN A 157 0.25 35.86 -29.34
CA GLN A 157 0.11 37.14 -28.65
C GLN A 157 0.99 38.22 -29.28
N ARG A 158 2.24 37.91 -29.63
CA ARG A 158 3.14 38.84 -30.34
C ARG A 158 2.57 39.25 -31.69
N GLN A 159 2.02 38.29 -32.44
CA GLN A 159 1.36 38.59 -33.71
C GLN A 159 0.14 39.49 -33.51
N MET A 160 -0.72 39.21 -32.52
CA MET A 160 -1.83 40.10 -32.16
C MET A 160 -1.34 41.50 -31.79
N GLN A 161 -0.29 41.61 -30.98
CA GLN A 161 0.29 42.89 -30.61
C GLN A 161 0.83 43.63 -31.84
N MET A 162 1.54 42.97 -32.74
CA MET A 162 2.00 43.60 -34.00
C MET A 162 0.83 44.04 -34.87
N MET A 163 -0.23 43.23 -34.97
CA MET A 163 -1.43 43.58 -35.71
C MET A 163 -2.14 44.80 -35.08
N PHE A 164 -2.24 44.84 -33.76
CA PHE A 164 -2.83 45.94 -32.99
C PHE A 164 -2.02 47.23 -33.15
N HIS A 165 -0.69 47.17 -33.05
CA HIS A 165 0.17 48.33 -33.33
C HIS A 165 0.00 48.80 -34.77
N ARG A 166 0.01 47.91 -35.77
CA ARG A 166 -0.21 48.27 -37.18
C ARG A 166 -1.57 48.92 -37.41
N TRP A 167 -2.59 48.43 -36.71
CA TRP A 167 -3.97 48.95 -36.75
C TRP A 167 -4.10 50.32 -36.08
N HIS A 168 -3.35 50.60 -35.01
CA HIS A 168 -3.29 51.94 -34.42
C HIS A 168 -2.44 52.93 -35.24
N SER A 169 -1.38 52.45 -35.90
CA SER A 169 -0.46 53.29 -36.69
C SER A 169 -0.98 53.64 -38.08
N SER A 170 -1.89 52.83 -38.64
CA SER A 170 -2.57 53.08 -39.91
C SER A 170 -4.00 53.48 -39.54
N GLU A 171 -4.47 54.70 -39.78
CA GLU A 171 -5.85 55.13 -39.47
C GLU A 171 -6.93 54.28 -40.18
N MET A 172 -7.16 53.04 -39.76
CA MET A 172 -8.25 52.20 -40.22
C MET A 172 -9.15 51.92 -39.02
N GLN A 173 -10.17 52.78 -38.92
CA GLN A 173 -11.27 52.75 -37.95
C GLN A 173 -11.83 51.31 -37.79
N PRO A 174 -12.27 50.90 -36.58
CA PRO A 174 -12.70 49.53 -36.35
C PRO A 174 -13.91 49.22 -37.22
N PRO A 175 -14.02 47.98 -37.75
CA PRO A 175 -15.21 47.60 -38.50
C PRO A 175 -16.43 47.85 -37.59
N PRO A 176 -17.44 48.61 -38.05
CA PRO A 176 -18.55 49.01 -37.20
C PRO A 176 -19.25 47.76 -36.68
N LEU A 177 -19.50 47.71 -35.37
CA LEU A 177 -20.32 46.65 -34.77
C LEU A 177 -21.70 46.64 -35.46
N PRO A 178 -22.25 45.46 -35.81
CA PRO A 178 -23.56 45.38 -36.43
C PRO A 178 -24.59 45.96 -35.45
N LEU A 179 -25.25 47.04 -35.86
CA LEU A 179 -26.31 47.66 -35.07
C LEU A 179 -27.44 46.65 -34.84
N PRO A 180 -28.00 46.54 -33.62
CA PRO A 180 -29.16 45.69 -33.39
C PRO A 180 -30.34 46.18 -34.25
N PRO A 181 -31.17 45.27 -34.80
CA PRO A 181 -32.30 45.67 -35.64
C PRO A 181 -33.25 46.55 -34.84
N ARG A 182 -33.58 47.73 -35.39
CA ARG A 182 -34.56 48.66 -34.81
C ARG A 182 -35.93 47.97 -34.74
N VAL A 183 -36.34 47.61 -33.54
CA VAL A 183 -37.74 47.28 -33.23
C VAL A 183 -38.55 48.57 -33.40
N GLY A 184 -39.56 48.51 -34.28
CA GLY A 184 -40.41 49.64 -34.61
C GLY A 184 -41.12 50.16 -33.36
N ILE A 185 -40.89 51.44 -33.04
CA ILE A 185 -41.77 52.19 -32.16
C ILE A 185 -42.81 52.90 -33.03
N SER A 186 -44.05 52.47 -32.85
CA SER A 186 -45.23 53.08 -33.43
C SER A 186 -45.31 54.57 -33.05
N SER A 187 -45.56 55.43 -34.04
CA SER A 187 -45.86 56.84 -33.86
C SER A 187 -47.11 57.04 -32.99
N PRO A 188 -47.07 57.92 -31.97
CA PRO A 188 -48.26 58.59 -31.49
C PRO A 188 -48.42 59.93 -32.21
N SER A 189 -49.49 60.04 -32.99
CA SER A 189 -50.09 61.30 -33.43
C SER A 189 -50.69 62.01 -32.22
N GLN A 190 -50.28 63.25 -31.94
CA GLN A 190 -51.04 64.42 -31.41
C GLN A 190 -50.07 65.61 -31.49
N GLY A 191 -50.38 66.80 -32.02
CA GLY A 191 -51.56 67.64 -31.87
C GLY A 191 -51.07 68.96 -31.24
N THR A 192 -51.13 70.07 -31.97
CA THR A 192 -50.75 71.41 -31.47
C THR A 192 -51.80 72.43 -31.92
N PRO A 193 -51.93 73.55 -31.19
CA PRO A 193 -53.17 74.04 -30.56
C PRO A 193 -54.13 74.80 -31.47
#